data_AF-A0A7W3U1P4-F1
#
_entry.id   AF-A0A7W3U1P4-F1
#
_cell.length_a   1.000
_cell.length_b   1.000
_cell.length_c   1.000
_cell.angle_alpha   90.00
_cell.angle_beta   90.00
_cell.angle_gamma   90.00
#
_symmetry.space_group_name_H-M   'P 1'
#
loop_
_entity.id
_entity.type
_entity.pdbx_description
1 polymer ?
#
loop_
_entity_poly.entity_id
_entity_poly.type
_entity_poly.pdbx_seq_one_letter_code
_entity_poly.pdbx_strand_id
1 'polypeptide(L)'
;MPVRSGRSVLRSAWLAILLLVVGVAIASPSNKWRLEVSSDADSDGEVVVRISPVGGTAIDVRIAIPDDTSENHIADLISNGLKAELGDMYHVEVDDGEDVLIKKHHDGADFEVAIVELTVEGTHIHIDRE
;
A
#
# COMPACT_ATOMS: atom_id res chain seq x y z
N MET A 1 -40.51 62.18 -27.82
CA MET A 1 -41.34 61.26 -27.01
C MET A 1 -40.46 60.10 -26.55
N PRO A 2 -40.48 59.74 -25.26
CA PRO A 2 -39.45 58.88 -24.63
C PRO A 2 -39.92 57.43 -24.51
N VAL A 3 -39.02 56.44 -24.62
CA VAL A 3 -39.28 55.09 -24.09
C VAL A 3 -38.01 54.43 -23.53
N ARG A 4 -38.01 54.38 -22.19
CA ARG A 4 -37.56 53.31 -21.28
C ARG A 4 -36.09 52.88 -21.23
N SER A 5 -35.44 53.48 -20.23
CA SER A 5 -34.66 52.82 -19.17
C SER A 5 -34.98 51.33 -18.95
N GLY A 6 -33.93 50.50 -19.00
CA GLY A 6 -33.93 49.11 -18.54
C GLY A 6 -32.66 48.85 -17.73
N ARG A 7 -32.79 48.83 -16.40
CA ARG A 7 -31.76 48.39 -15.45
C ARG A 7 -31.65 46.86 -15.53
N SER A 8 -30.43 46.31 -15.57
CA SER A 8 -30.13 44.90 -15.28
C SER A 8 -28.67 44.81 -14.83
N VAL A 9 -28.39 45.14 -13.57
CA VAL A 9 -28.09 44.21 -12.46
C VAL A 9 -26.82 43.37 -12.72
N LEU A 10 -25.72 43.80 -12.10
CA LEU A 10 -24.52 43.00 -11.90
C LEU A 10 -24.87 41.67 -11.23
N ARG A 11 -24.32 40.57 -11.75
CA ARG A 11 -24.17 39.32 -10.99
C ARG A 11 -22.75 38.79 -11.17
N SER A 12 -21.88 39.21 -10.26
CA SER A 12 -20.57 38.63 -10.06
C SER A 12 -20.76 37.21 -9.52
N ALA A 13 -20.41 36.19 -10.32
CA ALA A 13 -20.36 34.81 -9.86
C ALA A 13 -18.94 34.53 -9.36
N TRP A 14 -18.75 34.50 -8.04
CA TRP A 14 -17.54 33.98 -7.41
C TRP A 14 -17.70 32.46 -7.29
N LEU A 15 -17.01 31.69 -8.13
CA LEU A 15 -16.81 30.26 -7.88
C LEU A 15 -15.65 30.09 -6.89
N ALA A 16 -15.97 29.66 -5.67
CA ALA A 16 -14.99 29.10 -4.76
C ALA A 16 -14.77 27.63 -5.14
N ILE A 17 -13.59 27.31 -5.68
CA ILE A 17 -13.14 25.94 -5.89
C ILE A 17 -12.64 25.43 -4.52
N LEU A 18 -13.40 24.54 -3.90
CA LEU A 18 -12.95 23.75 -2.75
C LEU A 18 -12.09 22.60 -3.29
N LEU A 19 -10.77 22.76 -3.23
CA LEU A 19 -9.83 21.65 -3.39
C LEU A 19 -9.87 20.83 -2.09
N LEU A 20 -10.59 19.71 -2.13
CA LEU A 20 -10.53 18.70 -1.08
C LEU A 20 -9.21 17.95 -1.27
N VAL A 21 -8.15 18.40 -0.58
CA VAL A 21 -6.91 17.62 -0.49
C VAL A 21 -7.21 16.47 0.46
N VAL A 22 -7.55 15.31 -0.10
CA VAL A 22 -7.55 14.06 0.65
C VAL A 22 -6.09 13.73 0.93
N GLY A 23 -5.65 13.95 2.17
CA GLY A 23 -4.33 13.53 2.61
C GLY A 23 -4.28 12.01 2.60
N VAL A 24 -3.56 11.42 1.66
CA VAL A 24 -3.14 10.02 1.78
C VAL A 24 -2.13 9.99 2.93
N ALA A 25 -2.44 9.28 4.00
CA ALA A 25 -1.50 9.03 5.08
C ALA A 25 -0.39 8.13 4.52
N ILE A 26 0.67 8.75 4.00
CA ILE A 26 1.88 8.05 3.61
C ILE A 26 2.65 7.83 4.90
N ALA A 27 2.72 6.57 5.35
CA ALA A 27 3.57 6.21 6.46
C ALA A 27 5.02 6.61 6.10
N SER A 28 5.71 7.29 7.01
CA SER A 28 7.07 7.77 6.72
C SER A 28 7.98 6.57 6.41
N PRO A 29 8.82 6.64 5.35
CA PRO A 29 9.74 5.57 4.99
C PRO A 29 10.51 5.05 6.21
N SER A 30 10.79 3.75 6.22
CA SER A 30 11.61 3.11 7.25
C SER A 30 12.66 2.20 6.63
N ASN A 31 13.66 1.85 7.43
CA ASN A 31 14.64 0.84 7.08
C ASN A 31 14.15 -0.58 7.35
N LYS A 32 13.04 -0.74 8.08
CA LYS A 32 12.44 -2.02 8.45
C LYS A 32 10.91 -1.91 8.53
N TRP A 33 10.25 -2.96 8.07
CA TRP A 33 8.80 -3.14 8.16
C TRP A 33 8.47 -4.56 8.59
N ARG A 34 7.35 -4.70 9.32
CA ARG A 34 6.71 -5.97 9.65
C ARG A 34 5.37 -6.04 8.94
N LEU A 35 5.08 -7.19 8.35
CA LEU A 35 3.76 -7.55 7.84
C LEU A 35 3.26 -8.70 8.71
N GLU A 36 2.31 -8.42 9.58
CA GLU A 36 1.66 -9.42 10.42
C GLU A 36 0.49 -10.02 9.64
N VAL A 37 0.55 -11.32 9.36
CA VAL A 37 -0.55 -12.08 8.78
C VAL A 37 -1.42 -12.59 9.91
N SER A 38 -2.74 -12.48 9.75
CA SER A 38 -3.69 -13.07 10.69
C SER A 38 -4.85 -13.72 9.95
N SER A 39 -5.29 -14.86 10.47
CA SER A 39 -6.34 -15.71 9.90
C SER A 39 -5.94 -16.38 8.58
N ASP A 40 -6.61 -17.51 8.32
CA ASP A 40 -6.36 -18.35 7.16
C ASP A 40 -6.99 -17.75 5.89
N ALA A 41 -6.67 -18.35 4.74
CA ALA A 41 -7.33 -18.04 3.47
C ALA A 41 -8.64 -18.81 3.34
N ASP A 42 -9.74 -18.08 3.17
CA ASP A 42 -11.08 -18.64 2.90
C ASP A 42 -11.38 -18.74 1.39
N SER A 43 -10.45 -18.29 0.54
CA SER A 43 -10.56 -18.37 -0.92
C SER A 43 -9.20 -18.33 -1.61
N ASP A 44 -9.17 -18.76 -2.88
CA ASP A 44 -8.07 -18.42 -3.78
C ASP A 44 -8.04 -16.90 -4.01
N GLY A 45 -6.85 -16.32 -3.95
CA GLY A 45 -6.66 -14.91 -4.22
C GLY A 45 -5.20 -14.53 -4.36
N GLU A 46 -4.94 -13.24 -4.24
CA GLU A 46 -3.62 -12.66 -4.40
C GLU A 46 -3.40 -11.53 -3.39
N VAL A 47 -2.16 -11.41 -2.97
CA VAL A 47 -1.63 -10.26 -2.22
C VAL A 47 -0.68 -9.53 -3.15
N VAL A 48 -0.84 -8.21 -3.30
CA VAL A 48 0.14 -7.36 -3.97
C VAL A 48 0.79 -6.44 -2.96
N VAL A 49 2.07 -6.69 -2.71
CA VAL A 49 2.90 -5.87 -1.82
C VAL A 49 3.69 -4.88 -2.68
N ARG A 50 3.50 -3.58 -2.44
CA ARG A 50 4.27 -2.51 -3.06
C ARG A 50 5.41 -2.09 -2.14
N ILE A 51 6.63 -2.10 -2.68
CA ILE A 51 7.84 -1.57 -2.06
C ILE A 51 8.24 -0.27 -2.78
N SER A 52 8.30 0.85 -2.05
CA SER A 52 8.63 2.16 -2.61
C SER A 52 9.90 2.74 -1.97
N PRO A 53 11.10 2.46 -2.53
CA PRO A 53 12.34 3.05 -2.04
C PRO A 53 12.36 4.57 -2.25
N VAL A 54 12.87 5.31 -1.27
CA VAL A 54 13.04 6.77 -1.36
C VAL A 54 13.94 7.12 -2.54
N GLY A 55 13.39 7.87 -3.50
CA GLY A 55 14.10 8.27 -4.72
C GLY A 55 14.27 7.16 -5.76
N GLY A 56 13.67 5.99 -5.55
CA GLY A 56 13.67 4.87 -6.49
C GLY A 56 12.33 4.66 -7.19
N THR A 57 12.25 3.59 -7.98
CA THR A 57 11.01 3.16 -8.64
C THR A 57 10.29 2.17 -7.71
N ALA A 58 8.98 2.33 -7.57
CA ALA A 58 8.16 1.40 -6.81
C ALA A 58 8.11 0.01 -7.49
N ILE A 59 8.13 -1.04 -6.69
CA ILE A 59 8.11 -2.44 -7.13
C ILE A 59 6.84 -3.08 -6.57
N ASP A 60 6.02 -3.67 -7.42
CA ASP A 60 4.83 -4.42 -7.01
C ASP A 60 5.12 -5.92 -7.12
N VAL A 61 5.06 -6.61 -5.99
CA VAL A 61 5.25 -8.06 -5.91
C VAL A 61 3.88 -8.69 -5.72
N ARG A 62 3.46 -9.51 -6.70
CA ARG A 62 2.19 -10.23 -6.69
C ARG A 62 2.43 -11.66 -6.23
N ILE A 63 1.77 -12.06 -5.15
CA ILE A 63 1.87 -13.39 -4.56
C ILE A 63 0.48 -14.04 -4.61
N ALA A 64 0.39 -15.21 -5.24
CA ALA A 64 -0.83 -16.01 -5.23
C ALA A 64 -0.98 -16.74 -3.89
N ILE A 65 -2.17 -16.68 -3.31
CA ILE A 65 -2.54 -17.35 -2.07
C ILE A 65 -3.64 -18.36 -2.41
N PRO A 66 -3.36 -19.67 -2.35
CA PRO A 66 -4.39 -20.69 -2.52
C PRO A 66 -5.42 -20.68 -1.39
N ASP A 67 -6.63 -21.13 -1.70
CA ASP A 67 -7.65 -21.48 -0.70
C ASP A 67 -7.12 -22.45 0.38
N ASP A 68 -7.67 -22.39 1.60
CA ASP A 68 -7.31 -23.25 2.74
C ASP A 68 -5.82 -23.16 3.15
N THR A 69 -5.17 -22.03 2.84
CA THR A 69 -3.78 -21.76 3.26
C THR A 69 -3.78 -21.16 4.67
N SER A 70 -3.09 -21.83 5.60
CA SER A 70 -2.95 -21.34 6.98
C SER A 70 -2.13 -20.05 7.08
N GLU A 71 -2.39 -19.20 8.06
CA GLU A 71 -1.67 -17.92 8.29
C GLU A 71 -0.14 -18.02 8.20
N ASN A 72 0.47 -19.01 8.86
CA ASN A 72 1.92 -19.25 8.79
C ASN A 72 2.42 -19.51 7.36
N HIS A 73 1.65 -20.27 6.59
CA HIS A 73 2.01 -20.61 5.23
C HIS A 73 1.76 -19.43 4.27
N ILE A 74 0.78 -18.57 4.56
CA ILE A 74 0.61 -17.29 3.86
C ILE A 74 1.86 -16.41 4.08
N ALA A 75 2.34 -16.29 5.32
CA ALA A 75 3.56 -15.53 5.63
C ALA A 75 4.79 -16.10 4.88
N ASP A 76 4.94 -17.43 4.82
CA ASP A 76 5.96 -18.09 4.02
C ASP A 76 5.85 -17.75 2.52
N LEU A 77 4.65 -17.80 1.94
CA LEU A 77 4.42 -17.47 0.53
C LEU A 77 4.78 -16.01 0.23
N ILE A 78 4.37 -15.08 1.09
CA ILE A 78 4.72 -13.66 0.97
C ILE A 78 6.24 -13.49 1.07
N SER A 79 6.88 -14.08 2.07
CA SER A 79 8.35 -14.02 2.26
C SER A 79 9.08 -14.53 1.02
N ASN A 80 8.67 -15.68 0.49
CA ASN A 80 9.30 -16.30 -0.68
C ASN A 80 9.07 -15.50 -1.96
N GLY A 81 7.86 -14.97 -2.19
CA GLY A 81 7.57 -14.11 -3.34
C GLY A 81 8.38 -12.82 -3.32
N LEU A 82 8.48 -12.18 -2.15
CA LEU A 82 9.30 -10.98 -1.97
C LEU A 82 10.79 -11.28 -2.19
N LYS A 83 11.33 -12.37 -1.64
CA LYS A 83 12.72 -12.79 -1.89
C LYS A 83 13.01 -13.00 -3.37
N ALA A 84 12.08 -13.64 -4.09
CA ALA A 84 12.24 -13.95 -5.50
C ALA A 84 12.31 -12.69 -6.37
N GLU A 85 11.45 -11.70 -6.10
CA GLU A 85 11.38 -10.48 -6.90
C GLU A 85 12.39 -9.39 -6.47
N LEU A 86 12.60 -9.22 -5.16
CA LEU A 86 13.47 -8.17 -4.63
C LEU A 86 14.96 -8.56 -4.64
N GLY A 87 15.26 -9.86 -4.59
CA GLY A 87 16.62 -10.39 -4.49
C GLY A 87 17.40 -9.79 -3.33
N ASP A 88 18.71 -9.64 -3.50
CA ASP A 88 19.64 -9.17 -2.47
C ASP A 88 19.53 -7.67 -2.15
N MET A 89 18.58 -6.93 -2.75
CA MET A 89 18.35 -5.52 -2.40
C MET A 89 17.72 -5.37 -1.01
N TYR A 90 17.00 -6.40 -0.56
CA TYR A 90 16.28 -6.42 0.71
C TYR A 90 16.52 -7.75 1.43
N HIS A 91 16.67 -7.70 2.74
CA HIS A 91 16.63 -8.90 3.58
C HIS A 91 15.18 -9.14 3.98
N VAL A 92 14.64 -10.28 3.56
CA VAL A 92 13.27 -10.69 3.86
C VAL A 92 13.31 -11.99 4.64
N GLU A 93 12.53 -12.11 5.71
CA GLU A 93 12.44 -13.31 6.53
C GLU A 93 11.05 -13.46 7.15
N VAL A 94 10.71 -14.69 7.52
CA VAL A 94 9.57 -14.94 8.41
C VAL A 94 10.07 -14.85 9.85
N ASP A 95 9.33 -14.17 10.70
CA ASP A 95 9.58 -13.98 12.14
C ASP A 95 8.39 -14.59 12.90
N ASP A 96 8.66 -15.43 13.90
CA ASP A 96 7.65 -16.12 14.74
C ASP A 96 6.47 -16.82 14.00
N GLY A 97 6.61 -17.10 12.70
CA GLY A 97 5.69 -17.91 11.89
C GLY A 97 4.72 -17.08 11.03
N GLU A 98 4.13 -16.04 11.60
CA GLU A 98 3.02 -15.28 10.99
C GLU A 98 3.45 -13.89 10.51
N ASP A 99 4.63 -13.44 10.94
CA ASP A 99 5.18 -12.15 10.57
C ASP A 99 6.18 -12.27 9.43
N VAL A 100 6.14 -11.33 8.49
CA VAL A 100 7.18 -11.14 7.49
C VAL A 100 7.93 -9.85 7.77
N LEU A 101 9.23 -9.97 8.03
CA LEU A 101 10.12 -8.83 8.18
C LEU A 101 10.79 -8.50 6.85
N ILE A 102 10.68 -7.23 6.45
CA ILE A 102 11.37 -6.67 5.29
C ILE A 102 12.35 -5.61 5.80
N LYS A 103 13.64 -5.78 5.50
CA LYS A 103 14.72 -4.88 5.91
C LYS A 103 15.48 -4.42 4.67
N LYS A 104 15.86 -3.15 4.64
CA LYS A 104 16.82 -2.70 3.61
C LYS A 104 18.18 -3.35 3.83
N HIS A 105 18.92 -3.62 2.76
CA HIS A 105 20.35 -3.87 2.89
C HIS A 105 21.09 -2.60 3.33
N HIS A 106 22.30 -2.76 3.89
CA HIS A 106 23.09 -1.72 4.59
C HIS A 106 22.92 -0.29 4.03
N ASP A 107 23.39 -0.06 2.81
CA ASP A 107 23.39 1.26 2.16
C ASP A 107 22.13 1.52 1.31
N GLY A 108 21.11 0.67 1.47
CA GLY A 108 19.82 0.81 0.81
C GLY A 108 19.09 2.08 1.25
N ALA A 109 18.25 2.59 0.35
CA ALA A 109 17.31 3.65 0.69
C ALA A 109 16.30 3.13 1.72
N ASP A 110 15.86 4.02 2.61
CA ASP A 110 14.62 3.77 3.34
C ASP A 110 13.48 3.62 2.33
N PHE A 111 12.43 2.91 2.72
CA PHE A 111 11.36 2.56 1.81
C PHE A 111 10.02 2.55 2.53
N GLU A 112 8.96 2.64 1.74
CA GLU A 112 7.59 2.44 2.19
C GLU A 112 7.12 1.05 1.76
N VAL A 113 6.20 0.49 2.55
CA VAL A 113 5.49 -0.77 2.22
C VAL A 113 4.00 -0.50 2.25
N ALA A 114 3.29 -1.04 1.26
CA ALA A 114 1.83 -1.01 1.21
C ALA A 114 1.25 -2.30 0.63
N ILE A 115 0.11 -2.76 1.15
CA ILE A 115 -0.73 -3.71 0.44
C ILE A 115 -1.60 -2.90 -0.53
N VAL A 116 -1.34 -3.05 -1.82
CA VAL A 116 -2.09 -2.32 -2.87
C VAL A 116 -3.23 -3.14 -3.44
N GLU A 117 -3.23 -4.45 -3.19
CA GLU A 117 -4.31 -5.36 -3.52
C GLU A 117 -4.31 -6.55 -2.56
N LEU A 118 -5.50 -6.94 -2.10
CA LEU A 118 -5.76 -8.11 -1.27
C LEU A 118 -7.09 -8.71 -1.73
N THR A 119 -7.02 -9.76 -2.54
CA THR A 119 -8.22 -10.42 -3.11
C THR A 119 -8.56 -11.74 -2.44
N VAL A 120 -7.62 -12.32 -1.68
CA VAL A 120 -7.91 -13.47 -0.81
C VAL A 120 -8.88 -13.05 0.29
N GLU A 121 -9.93 -13.84 0.48
CA GLU A 121 -10.92 -13.64 1.54
C GLU A 121 -10.45 -14.29 2.84
N GLY A 122 -10.92 -13.81 3.99
CA GLY A 122 -10.57 -14.35 5.32
C GLY A 122 -9.24 -13.84 5.90
N THR A 123 -8.23 -13.63 5.05
CA THR A 123 -6.90 -13.18 5.47
C THR A 123 -6.85 -11.67 5.76
N HIS A 124 -6.14 -11.30 6.82
CA HIS A 124 -5.82 -9.93 7.17
C HIS A 124 -4.31 -9.70 7.24
N ILE A 125 -3.84 -8.57 6.73
CA ILE A 125 -2.43 -8.18 6.80
C ILE A 125 -2.33 -6.81 7.46
N HIS A 126 -1.61 -6.74 8.57
CA HIS A 126 -1.29 -5.48 9.24
C HIS A 126 0.16 -5.08 8.94
N ILE A 127 0.37 -3.80 8.63
CA ILE A 127 1.70 -3.27 8.31
C ILE A 127 2.16 -2.39 9.45
N ASP A 128 3.25 -2.80 10.09
CA ASP A 128 3.90 -2.04 11.15
C ASP A 128 5.27 -1.53 10.71
N ARG A 129 5.49 -0.25 11.04
CA ARG A 129 6.78 0.41 10.89
C ARG A 129 7.67 0.05 12.08
N GLU A 130 8.87 -0.46 11.82
CA GLU A 130 9.91 -0.68 12.84
C GLU A 130 11.07 0.32 12.72
#